data_AF-A0A0N7JYP1-F1
#
_entry.id   AF-A0A0N7JYP1-F1
#
_cell.length_a   1.000
_cell.length_b   1.000
_cell.length_c   1.000
_cell.angle_alpha   90.00
_cell.angle_beta   90.00
_cell.angle_gamma   90.00
#
_symmetry.space_group_name_H-M   'P 1'
#
loop_
_entity.id
_entity.type
_entity.pdbx_description
1 polymer ?
#
loop_
_entity_poly.entity_id
_entity_poly.type
_entity_poly.pdbx_seq_one_letter_code
_entity_poly.pdbx_strand_id
1 'polypeptide(L)' 'MNSENSTATSAVVQVLVRLGRALRDVGRVHEELWARLERIDPNPWEELHWEPTAGGWRLYGSHLPGERSPST' A
#
# COMPACT_ATOMS: atom_id res chain seq x y z
N MET A 1 36.21 22.61 -15.35
CA MET A 1 34.88 22.78 -14.71
C MET A 1 33.76 21.87 -15.26
N ASN A 2 34.03 20.88 -16.13
CA ASN A 2 32.97 20.02 -16.67
C ASN A 2 32.77 18.69 -15.92
N SER A 3 33.75 18.24 -15.12
CA SER A 3 33.70 16.91 -14.50
C SER A 3 32.77 16.83 -13.28
N GLU A 4 32.71 17.88 -12.46
CA GLU A 4 31.87 17.91 -11.24
C GLU A 4 30.36 17.92 -11.57
N ASN A 5 29.98 18.59 -12.64
CA ASN A 5 28.57 18.68 -13.07
C ASN A 5 28.07 17.34 -13.63
N SER A 6 28.96 16.56 -14.27
CA SER A 6 28.65 15.22 -14.77
C SER A 6 28.47 14.21 -13.63
N THR A 7 29.24 14.34 -12.54
CA THR A 7 29.14 13.45 -11.37
C THR A 7 27.87 13.71 -10.57
N ALA A 8 27.50 14.98 -10.35
CA ALA A 8 26.26 15.34 -9.67
C ALA A 8 25.02 14.88 -10.45
N THR A 9 25.01 15.05 -11.77
CA THR A 9 23.93 14.57 -12.64
C THR A 9 23.81 13.04 -12.57
N SER A 10 24.94 12.32 -12.58
CA SER A 10 24.97 10.86 -12.43
C SER A 10 24.41 10.40 -11.08
N ALA A 11 24.73 11.10 -9.98
CA ALA A 11 24.21 10.79 -8.65
C ALA A 11 22.68 10.99 -8.56
N VAL A 12 22.15 12.09 -9.10
CA VAL A 12 20.70 12.37 -9.14
C VAL A 12 19.97 11.29 -9.94
N VAL A 13 20.50 10.91 -11.11
CA VAL A 13 19.93 9.83 -11.92
C VAL A 13 19.89 8.52 -11.14
N GLN A 14 20.96 8.17 -10.41
CA GLN A 14 20.96 6.96 -9.59
C GLN A 14 19.93 6.99 -8.47
N VAL A 15 19.74 8.14 -7.81
CA VAL A 15 18.72 8.31 -6.77
C VAL A 15 17.32 8.15 -7.35
N LEU A 16 17.04 8.78 -8.49
CA LEU A 16 15.74 8.67 -9.15
C LEU A 16 15.44 7.24 -9.61
N VAL A 17 16.44 6.51 -10.11
CA VAL A 17 16.28 5.09 -10.47
C VAL A 17 15.97 4.24 -9.24
N ARG A 18 16.65 4.47 -8.12
CA ARG A 18 16.39 3.75 -6.86
C ARG A 18 14.99 4.05 -6.32
N LEU A 19 14.59 5.32 -6.34
CA LEU A 19 13.25 5.73 -5.92
C LEU A 19 12.17 5.09 -6.81
N GLY A 20 12.36 5.10 -8.12
CA GLY A 20 11.43 4.47 -9.06
C GLY A 20 11.30 2.95 -8.88
N ARG A 21 12.36 2.27 -8.43
CA ARG A 21 12.30 0.85 -8.03
C ARG A 21 11.52 0.66 -6.73
N ALA A 22 11.84 1.45 -5.70
CA ALA A 22 11.15 1.37 -4.42
C ALA A 22 9.63 1.61 -4.55
N LEU A 23 9.23 2.59 -5.36
CA LEU A 23 7.81 2.86 -5.63
C LEU A 23 7.11 1.69 -6.33
N ARG A 24 7.78 1.04 -7.28
CA ARG A 24 7.26 -0.18 -7.93
C ARG A 24 7.13 -1.34 -6.96
N ASP A 25 8.10 -1.53 -6.08
CA ASP A 25 8.06 -2.59 -5.07
C ASP A 25 6.91 -2.37 -4.09
N VAL A 26 6.70 -1.13 -3.63
CA VAL A 26 5.55 -0.77 -2.77
C VAL A 26 4.22 -1.01 -3.50
N GLY A 27 4.10 -0.61 -4.76
CA GLY A 27 2.91 -0.85 -5.57
C GLY A 27 2.59 -2.34 -5.70
N ARG A 28 3.60 -3.18 -5.99
CA ARG A 28 3.44 -4.64 -6.08
C ARG A 28 2.98 -5.25 -4.75
N VAL A 29 3.56 -4.83 -3.63
CA VAL A 29 3.16 -5.32 -2.29
C VAL A 29 1.73 -4.89 -1.97
N HIS A 30 1.34 -3.67 -2.35
CA HIS A 30 -0.01 -3.18 -2.18
C HIS A 30 -1.04 -4.00 -2.98
N GLU A 31 -0.76 -4.29 -4.26
CA GLU A 31 -1.61 -5.16 -5.08
C GLU A 31 -1.71 -6.58 -4.50
N GLU A 32 -0.60 -7.15 -4.05
CA GLU A 32 -0.60 -8.49 -3.45
C GLU A 32 -1.39 -8.54 -2.13
N LEU A 33 -1.25 -7.50 -1.30
CA LEU A 33 -2.04 -7.35 -0.08
C LEU A 33 -3.52 -7.24 -0.41
N TRP A 34 -3.89 -6.43 -1.41
CA TRP A 34 -5.27 -6.29 -1.84
C TRP A 34 -5.88 -7.58 -2.36
N ALA A 35 -5.18 -8.29 -3.24
CA ALA A 35 -5.66 -9.58 -3.75
C ALA A 35 -5.86 -10.63 -2.64
N ARG A 36 -5.06 -10.55 -1.57
CA ARG A 36 -5.23 -11.39 -0.38
C ARG A 36 -6.44 -10.96 0.46
N LEU A 37 -6.64 -9.65 0.64
CA LEU A 37 -7.78 -9.09 1.36
C LEU A 37 -9.09 -9.44 0.66
N GLU A 38 -9.18 -9.22 -0.66
CA GLU A 38 -10.37 -9.52 -1.48
C GLU A 38 -10.77 -11.01 -1.43
N ARG A 39 -9.79 -11.92 -1.24
CA ARG A 39 -10.07 -13.36 -1.06
C ARG A 39 -10.67 -13.69 0.30
N ILE A 40 -10.30 -12.95 1.34
CA ILE A 40 -10.77 -13.18 2.72
C ILE A 40 -12.15 -12.53 2.90
N ASP A 41 -12.32 -11.35 2.31
CA ASP A 41 -13.55 -10.58 2.30
C ASP A 41 -13.69 -9.88 0.93
N PRO A 42 -14.64 -10.28 0.08
CA PRO A 42 -14.86 -9.69 -1.23
C PRO A 42 -15.51 -8.30 -1.18
N ASN A 43 -15.98 -7.84 -0.01
CA ASN A 43 -16.50 -6.48 0.17
C ASN A 43 -16.06 -5.84 1.51
N PRO A 44 -14.75 -5.66 1.72
CA PRO A 44 -14.21 -5.25 3.02
C PRO A 44 -14.56 -3.81 3.41
N TRP A 45 -15.16 -3.05 2.49
CA TRP A 45 -15.43 -1.63 2.65
C TRP A 45 -16.83 -1.33 3.21
N GLU A 46 -17.75 -2.29 3.18
CA GLU A 46 -19.08 -2.12 3.80
C GLU A 46 -19.05 -2.42 5.30
N GLU A 47 -18.26 -3.43 5.70
CA GLU A 47 -18.09 -3.81 7.10
C GLU A 47 -17.12 -2.89 7.84
N LEU A 48 -17.36 -2.72 9.15
CA LEU A 48 -16.52 -1.93 10.04
C LEU A 48 -15.15 -2.57 10.22
N HIS A 49 -14.09 -1.84 9.85
CA HIS A 49 -12.71 -2.32 9.92
C HIS A 49 -11.73 -1.20 10.32
N TRP A 50 -10.58 -1.60 10.88
CA TRP A 50 -9.53 -0.67 11.30
C TRP A 50 -8.41 -0.60 10.27
N GLU A 51 -8.08 0.62 9.82
CA GLU A 51 -6.94 0.86 8.93
C GLU A 51 -5.83 1.66 9.62
N PRO A 52 -4.55 1.37 9.34
CA PRO A 52 -3.43 2.17 9.80
C PRO A 52 -3.32 3.48 8.99
N THR A 53 -3.15 4.58 9.70
CA THR A 53 -2.93 5.92 9.15
C THR A 53 -1.68 6.55 9.77
N ALA A 54 -1.22 7.68 9.22
CA ALA A 54 -0.10 8.43 9.79
C ALA A 54 -0.36 8.90 11.25
N GLY A 55 -1.62 8.99 11.68
CA GLY A 55 -2.03 9.37 13.03
C GLY A 55 -2.36 8.20 13.97
N GLY A 56 -2.11 6.95 13.55
CA GLY A 56 -2.54 5.75 14.27
C GLY A 56 -3.66 5.01 13.56
N TRP A 57 -4.51 4.29 14.30
CA TRP A 57 -5.59 3.49 13.71
C TRP A 57 -6.87 4.29 13.55
N ARG A 58 -7.56 4.13 12.43
CA ARG A 58 -8.87 4.75 12.18
C ARG A 58 -9.89 3.68 11.78
N LEU A 59 -11.11 3.82 12.28
CA LEU A 59 -12.25 2.96 11.97
C LEU A 59 -12.95 3.47 10.70
N TYR A 60 -13.15 2.58 9.75
CA TYR A 60 -13.82 2.80 8.47
C TYR A 60 -14.95 1.77 8.29
N GLY A 61 -15.84 2.00 7.32
CA GLY A 61 -17.03 1.19 7.09
C GLY A 61 -18.29 1.75 7.77
N SER A 62 -19.44 1.15 7.47
CA SER A 62 -20.76 1.64 7.95
C SER A 62 -21.66 0.53 8.52
N HIS A 63 -21.35 -0.74 8.26
CA HIS A 63 -22.09 -1.88 8.77
C HIS A 63 -21.26 -2.67 9.77
N LEU A 64 -21.88 -3.22 10.81
CA LEU A 64 -21.20 -4.20 11.66
C LEU A 64 -20.95 -5.47 10.85
N PRO A 65 -19.80 -6.16 11.03
CA PRO A 65 -19.57 -7.44 10.41
C PRO A 65 -20.71 -8.39 10.77
N GLY A 66 -21.31 -9.02 9.76
CA GLY A 66 -22.48 -9.86 9.96
C GLY A 66 -22.17 -11.02 10.92
N GLU A 67 -23.11 -11.38 11.79
CA GLU A 67 -23.01 -12.62 12.54
C GLU A 67 -22.92 -13.77 11.53
N ARG A 68 -21.78 -14.47 11.48
CA ARG A 68 -21.70 -15.73 10.75
C ARG A 68 -22.67 -16.69 11.42
N SER A 69 -23.88 -16.84 10.85
CA SER A 69 -24.77 -17.93 11.21
C SER A 69 -23.98 -19.24 11.12
N PRO A 70 -23.90 -20.04 12.19
CA PRO A 70 -23.25 -21.34 12.10
C PRO A 70 -24.00 -22.16 11.05
N SER A 71 -23.30 -22.50 9.96
CA SER A 71 -23.81 -23.38 8.92
C SER A 71 -24.27 -24.68 9.58
N THR A 72 -25.55 -25.03 9.40
CA THR A 72 -26.13 -26.30 9.87
C THR A 72 -25.74 -27.43 8.93
#